data_AF-A0A6L5XCI5-F1
#
_entry.id   AF-A0A6L5XCI5-F1
#
_cell.length_a   1.000
_cell.length_b   1.000
_cell.length_c   1.000
_cell.angle_alpha   90.00
_cell.angle_beta   90.00
_cell.angle_gamma   90.00
#
_symmetry.space_group_name_H-M   'P 1'
#
loop_
_entity.id
_entity.type
_entity.pdbx_description
1 polymer ?
#
loop_
_entity_poly.entity_id
_entity_poly.type
_entity_poly.pdbx_seq_one_letter_code
_entity_poly.pdbx_strand_id
1 'polypeptide(L)'
;MSEYIFYTTAGFTQAPNGNNVENCQVLGRAFGKNIKEARCNLIKENPWIEEVGFDMEDLLVMQLLTEEQKADIKAVIDYLWEDEHKHFQEEHYPKNHIYRILKRLKSSYK
;
A
#
# COMPACT_ATOMS: atom_id res chain seq x y z
N MET A 1 10.64 -12.02 0.53
CA MET A 1 9.57 -12.08 -0.50
C MET A 1 8.49 -11.15 -0.03
N SER A 2 7.95 -10.30 -0.89
CA SER A 2 6.95 -9.31 -0.50
C SER A 2 5.57 -9.78 -0.93
N GLU A 3 4.55 -9.31 -0.21
CA GLU A 3 3.17 -9.54 -0.57
C GLU A 3 2.63 -8.36 -1.38
N TYR A 4 1.79 -8.66 -2.36
CA TYR A 4 1.16 -7.68 -3.23
C TYR A 4 -0.34 -7.92 -3.27
N ILE A 5 -1.13 -6.84 -3.34
CA ILE A 5 -2.56 -6.87 -3.61
C ILE A 5 -2.82 -6.40 -5.04
N PHE A 6 -3.70 -7.12 -5.74
CA PHE A 6 -4.11 -6.84 -7.11
C PHE A 6 -5.60 -6.54 -7.15
N TYR A 7 -5.97 -5.44 -7.79
CA TYR A 7 -7.36 -5.00 -7.90
C TYR A 7 -7.59 -4.24 -9.21
N THR A 8 -8.85 -4.18 -9.62
CA THR A 8 -9.29 -3.52 -10.85
C THR A 8 -10.36 -2.49 -10.53
N THR A 9 -10.46 -1.45 -11.36
CA THR A 9 -11.53 -0.45 -11.34
C THR A 9 -12.78 -0.90 -12.11
N ALA A 10 -12.75 -2.05 -12.77
CA ALA A 10 -13.87 -2.59 -13.55
C ALA A 10 -15.03 -3.13 -12.68
N GLY A 11 -14.88 -3.12 -11.36
CA GLY A 11 -15.88 -3.62 -10.42
C GLY A 11 -17.06 -2.67 -10.22
N PHE A 12 -18.15 -3.22 -9.68
CA PHE A 12 -19.23 -2.41 -9.13
C PHE A 12 -19.78 -3.08 -7.87
N THR A 13 -20.51 -2.32 -7.07
CA THR A 13 -21.28 -2.84 -5.94
C THR A 13 -22.72 -2.36 -6.08
N GLN A 14 -23.67 -3.26 -5.84
CA GLN A 14 -25.07 -2.89 -5.80
C GLN A 14 -25.41 -2.31 -4.43
N ALA A 15 -25.87 -1.07 -4.41
CA ALA A 15 -26.34 -0.39 -3.20
C ALA A 15 -27.69 -0.97 -2.72
N PRO A 16 -28.10 -0.74 -1.46
CA PRO A 16 -29.38 -1.26 -0.94
C PRO A 16 -30.62 -0.80 -1.71
N ASN A 17 -30.53 0.29 -2.47
CA ASN A 17 -31.61 0.77 -3.35
C ASN A 17 -31.59 0.13 -4.75
N GLY A 18 -30.72 -0.84 -5.00
CA GLY A 18 -30.59 -1.55 -6.28
C GLY A 18 -29.68 -0.89 -7.31
N ASN A 19 -29.18 0.33 -7.05
CA ASN A 19 -28.30 1.03 -7.98
C ASN A 19 -26.89 0.45 -7.97
N ASN A 20 -26.27 0.36 -9.14
CA ASN A 20 -24.86 0.03 -9.26
C ASN A 20 -24.01 1.28 -8.96
N VAL A 21 -22.99 1.10 -8.13
CA VAL A 21 -21.99 2.10 -7.78
C VAL A 21 -20.64 1.56 -8.24
N GLU A 22 -19.88 2.36 -8.99
CA GLU A 22 -18.52 2.03 -9.39
C GLU A 22 -17.67 1.70 -8.16
N ASN A 23 -16.92 0.61 -8.22
CA ASN A 23 -16.09 0.19 -7.11
C ASN A 23 -14.84 -0.55 -7.59
N CYS A 24 -13.79 -0.52 -6.80
CA CYS A 24 -12.66 -1.42 -7.03
C CYS A 24 -13.04 -2.84 -6.64
N GLN A 25 -12.63 -3.82 -7.45
CA GLN A 25 -12.72 -5.24 -7.12
C GLN A 25 -11.32 -5.79 -6.87
N VAL A 26 -11.12 -6.39 -5.70
CA VAL A 26 -9.88 -7.10 -5.39
C VAL A 26 -9.91 -8.45 -6.11
N LEU A 27 -8.87 -8.74 -6.90
CA LEU A 27 -8.73 -10.00 -7.62
C LEU A 27 -7.92 -11.03 -6.82
N GLY A 28 -6.99 -10.56 -5.98
CA GLY A 28 -6.28 -11.44 -5.07
C GLY A 28 -5.03 -10.80 -4.45
N ARG A 29 -4.35 -11.61 -3.64
CA ARG A 29 -3.03 -11.31 -3.10
C ARG A 29 -2.07 -12.38 -3.58
N ALA A 30 -0.84 -11.99 -3.86
CA ALA A 30 0.21 -12.93 -4.25
C ALA A 30 1.57 -12.46 -3.74
N PHE A 31 2.46 -13.42 -3.50
CA PHE A 31 3.82 -13.15 -3.09
C PHE A 31 4.77 -13.13 -4.28
N GLY A 32 5.82 -12.30 -4.21
CA GLY A 32 6.90 -12.28 -5.19
C GLY A 32 8.09 -11.47 -4.72
N LYS A 33 9.25 -11.61 -5.38
CA LYS A 33 10.41 -10.73 -5.14
C LYS A 33 10.19 -9.35 -5.75
N ASN A 34 9.35 -9.27 -6.77
CA ASN A 34 8.93 -8.04 -7.44
C ASN A 34 7.51 -8.20 -8.00
N ILE A 35 6.94 -7.12 -8.53
CA ILE A 35 5.59 -7.08 -9.11
C ILE A 35 5.42 -8.13 -10.21
N LYS A 36 6.41 -8.32 -11.08
CA LYS A 36 6.33 -9.26 -12.21
C LYS A 36 6.17 -10.71 -11.73
N GLU A 37 6.99 -11.12 -10.76
CA GLU A 37 6.89 -12.46 -10.16
C GLU A 37 5.57 -12.63 -9.40
N ALA A 38 5.14 -11.63 -8.64
CA ALA A 38 3.87 -11.67 -7.92
C ALA A 38 2.67 -11.79 -8.89
N ARG A 39 2.71 -11.10 -10.03
CA ARG A 39 1.69 -11.19 -11.09
C ARG A 39 1.63 -12.60 -11.69
N CYS A 40 2.77 -13.22 -11.99
CA CYS A 40 2.81 -14.60 -12.46
C CYS A 40 2.27 -15.58 -11.41
N ASN A 41 2.55 -15.36 -10.13
CA ASN A 41 2.04 -16.21 -9.06
C ASN A 41 0.53 -16.03 -8.88
N LEU A 42 0.02 -14.79 -8.98
CA LEU A 42 -1.42 -14.51 -8.92
C LEU A 42 -2.19 -15.33 -9.96
N ILE A 43 -1.76 -15.34 -11.22
CA ILE A 43 -2.43 -16.09 -12.31
C ILE A 43 -2.36 -17.59 -12.05
N LYS A 44 -1.20 -18.12 -11.64
CA LYS A 44 -1.05 -19.55 -11.34
C LYS A 44 -1.99 -20.01 -10.23
N GLU A 45 -2.17 -19.17 -9.22
CA GLU A 45 -3.04 -19.43 -8.07
C GLU A 45 -4.52 -19.14 -8.39
N ASN A 46 -4.78 -18.27 -9.37
CA ASN A 46 -6.12 -17.81 -9.75
C ASN A 46 -6.29 -17.78 -11.30
N PRO A 47 -6.31 -18.94 -11.99
CA PRO A 47 -6.43 -18.98 -13.45
C PRO A 47 -7.70 -18.30 -13.98
N TRP A 48 -8.76 -18.29 -13.16
CA TRP A 48 -10.04 -17.67 -13.48
C TRP A 48 -9.93 -16.20 -13.89
N ILE A 49 -8.90 -15.47 -13.43
CA ILE A 49 -8.70 -14.05 -13.76
C ILE A 49 -8.54 -13.87 -15.28
N GLU A 50 -7.70 -14.69 -15.91
CA GLU A 50 -7.52 -14.65 -17.36
C GLU A 50 -8.70 -15.30 -18.09
N GLU A 51 -9.26 -16.40 -17.54
CA GLU A 51 -10.37 -17.13 -18.17
C GLU A 51 -11.63 -16.26 -18.36
N VAL A 52 -11.90 -15.32 -17.44
CA VAL A 52 -13.03 -14.39 -17.53
C VAL A 52 -12.68 -13.08 -18.24
N GLY A 53 -11.44 -12.93 -18.72
CA GLY A 53 -11.02 -11.84 -19.60
C GLY A 53 -10.55 -10.56 -18.90
N PHE A 54 -10.07 -10.62 -17.65
CA PHE A 54 -9.40 -9.46 -17.07
C PHE A 54 -8.06 -9.19 -17.77
N ASP A 55 -7.81 -7.93 -18.14
CA ASP A 55 -6.50 -7.50 -18.65
C ASP A 55 -5.53 -7.29 -17.49
N MET A 56 -4.43 -8.02 -17.52
CA MET A 56 -3.40 -8.00 -16.47
C MET A 56 -2.56 -6.71 -16.48
N GLU A 57 -2.51 -6.00 -17.60
CA GLU A 57 -1.84 -4.70 -17.69
C GLU A 57 -2.68 -3.56 -17.11
N ASP A 58 -4.01 -3.74 -17.06
CA ASP A 58 -4.95 -2.78 -16.47
C ASP A 58 -5.11 -2.95 -14.94
N LEU A 59 -4.52 -4.00 -14.37
CA LEU A 59 -4.59 -4.23 -12.92
C LEU A 59 -3.73 -3.25 -12.14
N LEU A 60 -4.35 -2.66 -11.12
CA LEU A 60 -3.65 -1.91 -10.09
C LEU A 60 -2.99 -2.89 -9.13
N VAL A 61 -1.73 -2.60 -8.79
CA VAL A 61 -0.91 -3.43 -7.90
C VAL A 61 -0.24 -2.56 -6.85
N MET A 62 -0.29 -3.02 -5.59
CA MET A 62 0.41 -2.38 -4.49
C MET A 62 1.13 -3.42 -3.64
N GLN A 63 2.37 -3.10 -3.25
CA GLN A 63 3.07 -3.90 -2.25
C GLN A 63 2.48 -3.62 -0.87
N LEU A 64 2.21 -4.67 -0.11
CA LEU A 64 1.81 -4.58 1.29
C LEU A 64 3.06 -4.61 2.17
N LEU A 65 3.14 -3.68 3.13
CA LEU A 65 4.19 -3.70 4.15
C LEU A 65 3.95 -4.86 5.11
N THR A 66 5.01 -5.62 5.41
CA THR A 66 4.97 -6.65 6.44
C THR A 66 4.89 -6.03 7.84
N GLU A 67 4.46 -6.80 8.84
CA GLU A 67 4.45 -6.33 10.23
C GLU A 67 5.86 -5.99 10.73
N GLU A 68 6.88 -6.74 10.28
CA GLU A 68 8.29 -6.44 10.56
C GLU A 68 8.72 -5.09 9.95
N GLN A 69 8.41 -4.84 8.67
CA GLN A 69 8.70 -3.55 8.03
C GLN A 69 7.98 -2.39 8.71
N LYS A 70 6.72 -2.58 9.13
CA LYS A 70 5.99 -1.57 9.91
C LYS A 70 6.66 -1.32 11.25
N ALA A 71 7.11 -2.37 11.95
CA ALA A 71 7.82 -2.27 13.22
C ALA A 71 9.17 -1.55 13.06
N ASP A 72 9.94 -1.87 12.02
CA ASP A 72 11.21 -1.21 11.73
C ASP A 72 11.03 0.28 11.42
N ILE A 73 10.04 0.64 10.60
CA ILE A 73 9.72 2.05 10.31
C ILE A 73 9.33 2.76 11.61
N LYS A 74 8.51 2.12 12.46
CA LYS A 74 8.15 2.68 13.77
C LYS A 74 9.37 2.88 14.67
N ALA A 75 10.29 1.92 14.69
CA ALA A 75 11.53 2.02 15.47
C ALA A 75 12.40 3.19 15.02
N VAL A 76 12.57 3.39 13.71
CA VAL A 76 13.30 4.54 13.14
C VAL A 76 12.62 5.86 13.53
N ILE A 77 11.29 5.94 13.42
CA ILE A 77 10.53 7.13 13.81
C ILE A 77 10.74 7.45 15.28
N ASP A 78 10.60 6.46 16.16
CA ASP A 78 10.70 6.68 17.61
C ASP A 78 12.14 6.99 18.03
N TYR A 79 13.14 6.39 17.39
CA TYR A 79 14.56 6.68 17.65
C TYR A 79 14.94 8.13 17.33
N LEU A 80 14.48 8.64 16.19
CA LEU A 80 14.83 10.01 15.74
C LEU A 80 13.90 11.10 16.30
N TRP A 81 12.80 10.73 16.96
CA TRP A 81 11.69 11.64 17.19
C TRP A 81 12.07 12.90 17.98
N GLU A 82 12.66 12.71 19.17
CA GLU A 82 12.94 13.82 20.10
C GLU A 82 14.08 14.72 19.59
N ASP A 83 15.15 14.12 19.07
CA ASP A 83 16.32 14.85 18.57
C ASP A 83 15.95 15.70 17.35
N GLU A 84 15.27 15.12 16.36
CA GLU A 84 14.85 15.84 15.16
C GLU A 84 13.74 16.86 15.46
N HIS A 85 12.91 16.63 16.48
CA HIS A 85 11.92 17.62 16.92
C HIS A 85 12.61 18.85 17.51
N LYS A 86 13.64 18.63 18.32
CA LYS A 86 14.42 19.71 18.93
C LYS A 86 15.17 20.51 17.87
N HIS A 87 15.90 19.85 16.97
CA HIS A 87 16.60 20.52 15.85
C HIS A 87 15.62 21.31 14.98
N PHE A 88 14.44 20.75 14.68
CA PHE A 88 13.41 21.44 13.92
C PHE A 88 12.94 22.75 14.57
N GLN A 89 12.89 22.81 15.90
CA GLN A 89 12.54 24.03 16.63
C GLN A 89 13.70 25.03 16.65
N GLU A 90 14.93 24.55 16.87
CA GLU A 90 16.15 25.36 16.92
C GLU A 90 16.44 26.05 15.58
N GLU A 91 16.15 25.38 14.46
CA GLU A 91 16.29 25.96 13.11
C GLU A 91 15.09 26.81 12.67
N HIS A 92 14.18 27.17 13.58
CA HIS A 92 12.99 27.97 13.29
C HIS A 92 12.05 27.34 12.24
N TYR A 93 11.76 26.04 12.39
CA TYR A 93 10.72 25.30 11.67
C TYR A 93 10.89 25.18 10.14
N PRO A 94 12.08 24.77 9.63
CA PRO A 94 12.37 24.75 8.20
C PRO A 94 11.38 23.89 7.40
N LYS A 95 11.05 24.33 6.18
CA LYS A 95 10.08 23.62 5.34
C LYS A 95 10.56 22.22 4.90
N ASN A 96 11.88 22.03 4.78
CA ASN A 96 12.50 20.80 4.26
C ASN A 96 13.16 19.93 5.34
N HIS A 97 12.73 20.06 6.60
CA HIS A 97 13.29 19.29 7.71
C HIS A 97 12.71 17.87 7.79
N ILE A 98 13.57 16.88 8.10
CA ILE A 98 13.19 15.45 8.21
C ILE A 98 12.06 15.21 9.21
N TYR A 99 12.02 15.97 10.31
CA TYR A 99 10.95 15.92 11.30
C TYR A 99 9.53 16.02 10.70
N ARG A 100 9.33 16.78 9.62
CA ARG A 100 8.01 16.87 8.97
C ARG A 100 7.60 15.53 8.32
N ILE A 101 8.57 14.78 7.80
CA ILE A 101 8.35 13.43 7.26
C ILE A 101 8.03 12.48 8.41
N LEU A 102 8.85 12.48 9.47
CA LEU A 102 8.61 11.66 10.66
C LEU A 102 7.23 11.92 11.26
N LYS A 103 6.83 13.18 11.37
CA LYS A 103 5.50 13.58 11.87
C LYS A 103 4.36 13.02 11.02
N ARG A 104 4.46 13.10 9.69
CA ARG A 104 3.46 12.54 8.77
C ARG A 104 3.38 11.02 8.90
N LEU A 105 4.53 10.34 8.95
CA LEU A 105 4.55 8.88 9.12
C LEU A 105 3.97 8.48 10.49
N LYS A 106 4.32 9.16 11.58
CA LYS A 106 3.79 8.86 12.92
C LYS A 106 2.27 9.03 13.00
N SER A 107 1.68 9.94 12.25
CA SER A 107 0.21 10.07 12.17
C SER A 107 -0.48 8.94 11.41
N SER A 108 0.22 8.20 10.55
CA SER A 108 -0.34 7.06 9.82
C SER A 108 -0.44 5.77 10.65
N TYR A 109 0.11 5.76 11.87
CA TYR A 109 0.10 4.61 12.80
C TYR A 109 -0.83 4.80 14.01
N LYS A 110 -1.48 5.96 14.15
CA LYS A 110 -2.45 6.23 15.23
C LYS A 110 -3.84 5.79 14.81
#